data_AF-A0A382HKE9-F1
#
_entry.id   AF-A0A382HKE9-F1
#
_cell.length_a   1.000
_cell.length_b   1.000
_cell.length_c   1.000
_cell.angle_alpha   90.00
_cell.angle_beta   90.00
_cell.angle_gamma   90.00
#
_symmetry.space_group_name_H-M   'P 1'
#
loop_
_entity.id
_entity.type
_entity.pdbx_description
1 polymer ?
#
loop_
_entity_poly.entity_id
_entity_poly.type
_entity_poly.pdbx_seq_one_letter_code
_entity_poly.pdbx_strand_id
1 'polypeptide(L)' 'MIIDTHCHAGLLKYEPVKSLLYHMDQNGVDRAVLIQYAGNSDNTYLIDCLERH' A
#
# COMPACT_ATOMS: atom_id res chain seq x y z
N MET A 1 17.97 0.05 5.62
CA MET A 1 16.67 -0.50 5.23
C MET A 1 15.58 0.30 5.92
N ILE A 2 14.77 1.04 5.17
CA ILE A 2 13.64 1.82 5.71
C ILE A 2 12.36 1.03 5.47
N ILE A 3 11.54 0.87 6.51
CA ILE A 3 10.26 0.17 6.44
C ILE A 3 9.15 1.14 6.86
N ASP A 4 8.20 1.38 5.96
CA ASP A 4 6.94 2.01 6.32
C ASP A 4 6.04 0.96 6.97
N THR A 5 5.81 1.09 8.27
CA THR A 5 5.04 0.10 9.04
C THR A 5 3.54 0.37 9.05
N HIS A 6 3.08 1.48 8.46
CA HIS A 6 1.66 1.82 8.41
C HIS A 6 1.37 2.74 7.21
N CYS A 7 0.83 2.16 6.13
CA CYS A 7 0.32 2.92 5.00
C CYS A 7 -1.00 2.35 4.46
N HIS A 8 -1.68 3.14 3.64
CA HIS A 8 -2.93 2.74 3.00
C HIS A 8 -2.80 2.86 1.48
N ALA A 9 -3.34 1.89 0.77
CA ALA A 9 -3.55 1.91 -0.67
C ALA A 9 -4.97 1.45 -0.97
N GLY A 10 -5.58 1.96 -2.04
CA GLY A 10 -6.96 1.62 -2.39
C GLY A 10 -7.44 2.25 -3.68
N LEU A 11 -8.66 1.89 -4.09
CA LEU A 11 -9.30 2.45 -5.29
C LEU A 11 -10.46 3.41 -4.98
N LEU A 12 -10.82 3.56 -3.70
CA LEU A 12 -11.97 4.36 -3.26
C LEU A 12 -11.54 5.58 -2.44
N LYS A 13 -10.89 5.35 -1.28
CA LYS A 13 -10.51 6.41 -0.33
C LYS A 13 -9.04 6.85 -0.45
N TYR A 14 -8.17 5.96 -0.87
CA TYR A 14 -6.72 6.17 -1.00
C TYR A 14 -6.29 6.03 -2.45
N GLU A 15 -5.03 6.34 -2.73
CA GLU A 15 -4.45 6.12 -4.04
C GLU A 15 -4.07 4.64 -4.27
N PRO A 16 -3.98 4.20 -5.53
CA PRO A 16 -3.52 2.86 -5.85
C PRO A 16 -2.07 2.62 -5.39
N VAL A 17 -1.71 1.34 -5.15
CA VAL A 17 -0.37 0.89 -4.72
C VAL A 17 0.76 1.42 -5.61
N LYS A 18 0.48 1.71 -6.89
CA LYS A 18 1.46 2.28 -7.81
C LYS A 18 1.99 3.65 -7.37
N SER A 19 1.14 4.50 -6.78
CA SER A 19 1.58 5.79 -6.22
C SER A 19 2.53 5.55 -5.05
N LEU A 20 2.20 4.62 -4.15
CA LEU A 20 3.05 4.24 -3.02
C LEU A 20 4.42 3.73 -3.51
N LEU A 21 4.44 2.82 -4.49
CA LEU A 21 5.69 2.28 -5.06
C LEU A 21 6.57 3.37 -5.68
N TYR A 22 5.96 4.33 -6.39
CA TYR A 22 6.70 5.49 -6.91
C TYR A 22 7.34 6.29 -5.78
N HIS A 23 6.60 6.59 -4.72
CA HIS A 23 7.16 7.33 -3.58
C HIS A 23 8.22 6.53 -2.82
N MET A 24 8.04 5.22 -2.67
CA MET A 24 9.03 4.34 -2.04
C MET A 24 10.36 4.38 -2.79
N ASP A 25 10.31 4.26 -4.13
CA ASP A 25 11.49 4.34 -5.01
C ASP A 25 12.20 5.70 -4.88
N GLN A 26 11.45 6.80 -4.93
CA GLN A 26 12.02 8.14 -4.86
C GLN A 26 12.61 8.49 -3.49
N ASN A 27 12.20 7.79 -2.41
CA ASN A 27 12.61 8.10 -1.04
C ASN A 27 13.43 6.98 -0.37
N GLY A 28 13.78 5.92 -1.09
CA GLY A 28 14.57 4.81 -0.54
C GLY A 28 13.86 4.03 0.56
N VAL A 29 12.54 3.85 0.45
CA VAL A 29 11.76 2.96 1.34
C VAL A 29 11.75 1.56 0.75
N ASP A 30 12.30 0.58 1.49
CA ASP A 30 12.51 -0.77 0.97
C ASP A 30 11.29 -1.68 1.12
N ARG A 31 10.45 -1.46 2.15
CA ARG A 31 9.28 -2.28 2.46
C ARG A 31 8.15 -1.41 3.01
N ALA A 32 6.92 -1.84 2.79
CA ALA A 32 5.73 -1.20 3.33
C ALA A 32 4.75 -2.25 3.87
N VAL A 33 4.02 -1.90 4.93
CA VAL A 33 2.88 -2.68 5.44
C VAL A 33 1.59 -1.99 5.04
N LEU A 34 0.76 -2.69 4.25
CA LEU A 34 -0.55 -2.22 3.83
C LEU A 34 -1.60 -2.49 4.91
N ILE A 35 -2.27 -1.43 5.37
CA ILE A 35 -3.26 -1.49 6.44
C ILE A 35 -4.66 -1.30 5.85
N GLN A 36 -5.58 -2.21 6.21
CA GLN A 36 -6.99 -2.05 5.85
C GLN A 36 -7.58 -0.81 6.52
N TYR A 37 -8.47 -0.11 5.82
CA TYR A 37 -9.07 1.11 6.32
C TYR A 37 -10.56 0.96 6.69
N ALA A 38 -10.98 1.71 7.70
CA ALA A 38 -12.38 1.75 8.14
C ALA A 38 -13.30 2.27 7.02
N GLY A 39 -14.45 1.61 6.86
CA GLY A 39 -15.44 1.93 5.82
C GLY A 39 -15.30 1.10 4.55
N ASN A 40 -14.27 0.25 4.46
CA ASN A 40 -14.17 -0.79 3.44
C ASN A 40 -13.97 -2.14 4.14
N SER A 41 -14.75 -3.16 3.80
CA SER A 41 -14.57 -4.53 4.29
C SER A 41 -14.01 -5.47 3.24
N ASP A 42 -13.86 -5.00 2.00
CA ASP A 42 -13.28 -5.76 0.90
C ASP A 42 -11.76 -5.60 0.90
N ASN A 43 -11.04 -6.69 1.18
CA ASN A 43 -9.58 -6.75 1.20
C ASN A 43 -8.98 -7.24 -0.13
N THR A 44 -9.80 -7.55 -1.14
CA THR A 44 -9.34 -8.15 -2.41
C THR A 44 -8.20 -7.33 -3.02
N TYR A 45 -8.35 -6.00 -3.05
CA TYR A 45 -7.32 -5.11 -3.58
C TYR A 45 -5.98 -5.21 -2.83
N LEU A 46 -6.00 -5.27 -1.50
CA LEU A 46 -4.77 -5.35 -0.70
C LEU A 46 -4.09 -6.72 -0.85
N ILE A 47 -4.87 -7.79 -0.95
CA ILE A 47 -4.38 -9.15 -1.19
C ILE A 47 -3.73 -9.23 -2.59
N ASP A 48 -4.41 -8.72 -3.62
CA ASP A 48 -3.88 -8.65 -4.98
C ASP A 48 -2.56 -7.87 -5.04
N CYS A 49 -2.41 -6.81 -4.23
CA CYS A 49 -1.16 -6.06 -4.15
C CYS A 49 -0.04 -6.89 -3.52
N LEU A 50 -0.34 -7.63 -2.44
CA LEU A 50 0.63 -8.51 -1.76
C LEU A 50 1.10 -9.67 -2.65
N GLU A 51 0.25 -10.20 -3.53
CA GLU A 51 0.65 -11.28 -4.44
C GLU A 51 1.54 -10.79 -5.60
N ARG A 52 1.50 -9.50 -5.93
CA ARG A 52 2.19 -8.91 -7.09
C ARG A 52 3.52 -8.23 -6.73
N HIS A 53 3.77 -7.94 -5.45
CA HIS A 53 4.88 -7.09 -4.99
C HIS A 53 5.53 -7.66 -3.73
#